data_AF-A0A7V1HZE5-F1
#
_entry.id   AF-A0A7V1HZE5-F1
#
_cell.length_a   1.000
_cell.length_b   1.000
_cell.length_c   1.000
_cell.angle_alpha   90.00
_cell.angle_beta   90.00
_cell.angle_gamma   90.00
#
_symmetry.space_group_name_H-M   'P 1'
#
loop_
_entity.id
_entity.type
_entity.pdbx_description
1 polymer ?
#
loop_
_entity_poly.entity_id
_entity_poly.type
_entity_poly.pdbx_seq_one_letter_code
_entity_poly.pdbx_strand_id
1 'polypeptide(L)'
;MTYNANASSISFARISLSKGSLKWLLLGAVFVGVYFNTLSALIGMWFSSNDNLYGLFIPLMSIYIVWSDRKRLHTIQIEPQIAVGVVVTLIGSMSLYVGQISNVIVVELFSLTIIIPGLILLIFGWKMLKALWLPLIYLIFMFPL
;
A
#
# COMPACT_ATOMS: atom_id res chain seq x y z
N MET A 1 -10.06 -38.10 -39.21
CA MET A 1 -10.88 -37.10 -38.49
C MET A 1 -10.61 -37.29 -37.00
N THR A 2 -9.50 -36.75 -36.49
CA THR A 2 -9.29 -35.38 -35.96
C THR A 2 -9.68 -35.21 -34.49
N TYR A 3 -8.64 -34.92 -33.70
CA TYR A 3 -8.57 -34.29 -32.36
C TYR A 3 -8.98 -35.11 -31.13
N ASN A 4 -7.96 -35.56 -30.37
CA ASN A 4 -8.02 -35.42 -28.91
C ASN A 4 -6.80 -34.60 -28.45
N ALA A 5 -7.02 -33.29 -28.39
CA ALA A 5 -6.08 -32.34 -27.82
C ALA A 5 -6.07 -32.52 -26.30
N ASN A 6 -5.14 -33.37 -25.84
CA ASN A 6 -4.73 -33.45 -24.45
C ASN A 6 -3.95 -32.16 -24.10
N ALA A 7 -4.68 -31.05 -23.99
CA ALA A 7 -4.12 -29.72 -23.79
C ALA A 7 -4.94 -28.99 -22.73
N SER A 8 -4.66 -29.31 -21.47
CA SER A 8 -4.70 -28.34 -20.36
C SER A 8 -4.29 -29.07 -19.09
N SER A 9 -3.03 -29.51 -19.08
CA SER A 9 -2.25 -29.58 -17.85
C SER A 9 -2.21 -28.16 -17.31
N ILE A 10 -3.23 -27.77 -16.53
CA ILE A 10 -3.22 -26.54 -15.74
C ILE A 10 -2.12 -26.78 -14.71
N SER A 11 -0.91 -26.42 -15.12
CA SER A 11 0.23 -26.26 -14.26
C SER A 11 -0.15 -25.13 -13.32
N PHE A 12 -0.78 -25.49 -12.19
CA PHE A 12 -0.86 -24.62 -11.03
C PHE A 12 0.59 -24.28 -10.73
N ALA A 13 1.00 -23.10 -11.20
CA ALA A 13 2.29 -22.53 -10.95
C ALA A 13 2.55 -22.74 -9.47
N ARG A 14 3.45 -23.68 -9.16
CA ARG A 14 3.92 -23.88 -7.80
C ARG A 14 4.55 -22.55 -7.46
N ILE A 15 3.80 -21.69 -6.78
CA ILE A 15 4.31 -20.50 -6.15
C ILE A 15 5.29 -21.07 -5.13
N SER A 16 6.54 -21.21 -5.56
CA SER A 16 7.66 -21.55 -4.72
C SER A 16 7.82 -20.35 -3.80
N LEU A 17 7.03 -20.37 -2.72
CA LEU A 17 7.06 -19.42 -1.65
C LEU A 17 8.41 -19.59 -0.96
N SER A 18 9.42 -18.94 -1.52
CA SER A 18 10.65 -18.64 -0.79
C SER A 18 10.26 -18.08 0.58
N LYS A 19 10.94 -18.53 1.64
CA LYS A 19 10.68 -18.05 3.01
C LYS A 19 10.73 -16.52 3.11
N GLY A 20 11.41 -15.84 2.18
CA GLY A 20 11.38 -14.38 2.04
C GLY A 20 10.05 -13.84 1.53
N SER A 21 9.42 -14.48 0.54
CA SER A 21 8.14 -14.07 -0.06
C SER A 21 6.97 -14.18 0.92
N LEU A 22 7.01 -15.16 1.83
CA LEU A 22 5.94 -15.35 2.82
C LEU A 22 5.87 -14.18 3.82
N LYS A 23 7.00 -13.62 4.25
CA LYS A 23 7.04 -12.47 5.16
C LYS A 23 6.37 -11.24 4.54
N TRP A 24 6.66 -10.98 3.27
CA TRP A 24 6.07 -9.86 2.53
C TRP A 24 4.56 -10.05 2.31
N LEU A 25 4.13 -11.27 2.03
CA LEU A 25 2.71 -11.61 1.90
C LEU A 25 1.96 -11.43 3.21
N LEU A 26 2.53 -11.89 4.33
CA LEU A 26 1.92 -11.70 5.65
C LEU A 26 1.82 -10.22 6.02
N LEU A 27 2.88 -9.44 5.77
CA LEU A 27 2.86 -8.01 6.02
C LEU A 27 1.79 -7.29 5.19
N GLY A 28 1.70 -7.63 3.90
CA GLY A 28 0.66 -7.10 3.01
C GLY A 28 -0.74 -7.50 3.45
N ALA A 29 -0.94 -8.76 3.86
CA ALA A 29 -2.23 -9.25 4.34
C ALA A 29 -2.67 -8.56 5.65
N VAL A 30 -1.74 -8.35 6.59
CA VAL A 30 -2.02 -7.61 7.83
C VAL A 30 -2.37 -6.16 7.51
N PHE A 31 -1.61 -5.50 6.63
CA PHE A 31 -1.90 -4.13 6.22
C PHE A 31 -3.30 -4.01 5.60
N VAL A 32 -3.64 -4.90 4.66
CA VAL A 32 -4.96 -4.91 4.02
C VAL A 32 -6.05 -5.21 5.04
N GLY A 33 -5.86 -6.17 5.95
CA GLY A 33 -6.85 -6.51 6.97
C GLY A 33 -7.13 -5.35 7.93
N VAL A 34 -6.07 -4.67 8.39
CA VAL A 34 -6.17 -3.52 9.31
C VAL A 34 -6.87 -2.33 8.67
N TYR A 35 -6.58 -2.06 7.39
CA TYR A 35 -7.16 -0.94 6.65
C TYR A 35 -8.42 -1.28 5.86
N PHE A 36 -8.90 -2.52 5.89
CA PHE A 36 -10.02 -2.97 5.06
C PHE A 36 -11.27 -2.12 5.31
N ASN A 37 -11.59 -1.87 6.58
CA ASN A 37 -12.77 -1.08 6.95
C ASN A 37 -12.65 0.36 6.44
N THR A 38 -11.51 1.02 6.71
CA THR A 38 -11.22 2.39 6.25
C THR A 38 -11.26 2.51 4.73
N LEU A 39 -10.63 1.59 4.00
CA LEU A 39 -10.61 1.57 2.54
C LEU A 39 -12.00 1.32 1.96
N SER A 40 -12.78 0.42 2.57
CA SER A 40 -14.16 0.14 2.12
C SER A 40 -15.09 1.33 2.34
N ALA A 41 -14.97 2.02 3.47
CA ALA A 41 -15.71 3.24 3.77
C ALA A 41 -15.35 4.38 2.80
N LEU A 42 -14.06 4.53 2.51
CA LEU A 42 -13.55 5.50 1.54
C LEU A 42 -14.06 5.23 0.12
N ILE A 43 -13.99 3.98 -0.32
CA ILE A 43 -14.54 3.56 -1.61
C ILE A 43 -16.05 3.81 -1.65
N GLY A 44 -16.78 3.47 -0.58
CA GLY A 44 -18.20 3.77 -0.44
C GLY A 44 -18.51 5.27 -0.59
N MET A 45 -17.70 6.15 0.01
CA MET A 45 -17.84 7.60 -0.15
C MET A 45 -17.61 8.05 -1.60
N TRP A 46 -16.62 7.49 -2.30
CA TRP A 46 -16.36 7.83 -3.70
C TRP A 46 -17.49 7.42 -4.63
N PHE A 47 -18.10 6.25 -4.42
CA PHE A 47 -19.20 5.77 -5.26
C PHE A 47 -20.57 6.36 -4.88
N SER A 48 -20.73 6.91 -3.68
CA SER A 48 -21.99 7.51 -3.23
C SER A 48 -22.22 8.93 -3.77
N SER A 49 -21.17 9.60 -4.23
CA SER A 49 -21.24 10.97 -4.76
C SER A 49 -20.73 10.98 -6.20
N ASN A 50 -21.61 11.30 -7.16
CA ASN A 50 -21.29 11.32 -8.60
C ASN A 50 -20.08 12.22 -8.96
N ASP A 51 -19.72 13.15 -8.07
CA ASP A 51 -18.64 14.12 -8.25
C ASP A 51 -17.30 13.72 -7.60
N ASN A 52 -17.23 12.62 -6.84
CA ASN A 52 -16.05 12.27 -6.03
C ASN A 52 -15.11 11.23 -6.67
N LEU A 53 -15.31 10.89 -7.95
CA LEU A 53 -14.39 10.01 -8.70
C LEU A 53 -12.95 10.57 -8.77
N TYR A 54 -12.77 11.90 -8.63
CA TYR A 54 -11.45 12.53 -8.52
C TYR A 54 -10.64 12.01 -7.31
N GLY A 55 -11.31 11.62 -6.22
CA GLY A 55 -10.65 11.06 -5.03
C GLY A 55 -9.97 9.71 -5.30
N LEU A 56 -10.47 8.92 -6.26
CA LEU A 56 -9.87 7.65 -6.68
C LEU A 56 -8.65 7.84 -7.59
N PHE A 57 -8.62 8.92 -8.38
CA PHE A 57 -7.50 9.21 -9.29
C PHE A 57 -6.18 9.42 -8.54
N ILE A 58 -6.25 9.97 -7.33
CA ILE A 58 -5.07 10.34 -6.55
C ILE A 58 -4.23 9.11 -6.12
N PRO A 59 -4.81 8.09 -5.45
CA PRO A 59 -4.09 6.88 -5.11
C PRO A 59 -3.66 6.08 -6.35
N LEU A 60 -4.49 6.05 -7.40
CA LEU A 60 -4.14 5.42 -8.68
C LEU A 60 -2.89 6.05 -9.29
N MET A 61 -2.82 7.38 -9.28
CA MET A 61 -1.68 8.09 -9.86
C MET A 61 -0.43 7.95 -8.99
N SER A 62 -0.57 7.91 -7.66
CA SER A 62 0.54 7.58 -6.76
C SER A 62 1.13 6.20 -7.10
N ILE A 63 0.29 5.17 -7.25
CA ILE A 63 0.70 3.83 -7.68
C ILE A 63 1.37 3.87 -9.06
N TYR A 64 0.81 4.63 -10.01
CA TYR A 64 1.37 4.77 -11.34
C TYR A 64 2.78 5.40 -11.33
N ILE A 65 3.00 6.46 -10.53
CA ILE A 65 4.33 7.08 -10.39
C ILE A 65 5.34 6.08 -9.86
N VAL A 66 4.97 5.31 -8.83
CA VAL A 66 5.82 4.24 -8.28
C VAL A 66 6.13 3.18 -9.34
N TRP A 67 5.12 2.79 -10.14
CA TRP A 67 5.30 1.78 -11.18
C TRP A 67 6.16 2.27 -12.35
N SER A 68 6.02 3.54 -12.73
CA SER A 68 6.82 4.17 -13.78
C SER A 68 8.29 4.26 -13.39
N ASP A 69 8.56 4.63 -12.14
CA ASP A 69 9.91 4.76 -11.60
C ASP A 69 10.55 3.41 -11.17
N ARG A 70 9.89 2.26 -11.37
CA ARG A 70 10.37 0.94 -10.90
C ARG A 70 11.82 0.63 -11.25
N LYS A 71 12.27 1.03 -12.45
CA LYS A 71 13.65 0.80 -12.91
C LYS A 71 14.65 1.58 -12.06
N ARG A 72 14.32 2.82 -11.69
CA ARG A 72 15.11 3.66 -10.76
C ARG A 72 15.05 3.11 -9.34
N LEU A 73 13.89 2.62 -8.90
CA LEU A 73 13.74 2.06 -7.55
C LEU A 73 14.55 0.76 -7.37
N HIS A 74 14.67 -0.06 -8.42
CA HIS A 74 15.47 -1.29 -8.39
C HIS A 74 16.98 -1.09 -8.26
N THR A 75 17.51 0.10 -8.60
CA THR A 75 18.94 0.39 -8.46
C THR A 75 19.31 0.92 -7.09
N ILE A 76 18.33 1.25 -6.24
CA ILE A 76 18.54 1.76 -4.90
C ILE A 76 18.95 0.61 -3.98
N GLN A 77 20.07 0.78 -3.28
CA GLN A 77 20.50 -0.16 -2.24
C GLN A 77 19.51 -0.15 -1.08
N ILE A 78 19.06 -1.34 -0.69
CA ILE A 78 18.13 -1.56 0.42
C ILE A 78 18.92 -1.49 1.73
N GLU A 79 18.63 -0.48 2.55
CA GLU A 79 19.26 -0.27 3.86
C GLU A 79 18.17 -0.07 4.93
N PRO A 80 17.57 -1.17 5.44
CA PRO A 80 16.44 -1.12 6.36
C PRO A 80 16.74 -0.28 7.61
N GLN A 81 15.81 0.60 7.98
CA GLN A 81 15.91 1.46 9.16
C GLN A 81 14.90 1.00 10.20
N ILE A 82 15.22 -0.10 10.89
CA ILE A 82 14.26 -0.80 11.76
C ILE A 82 13.79 0.09 12.92
N ALA A 83 14.70 0.76 13.63
CA ALA A 83 14.34 1.57 14.80
C ALA A 83 13.37 2.71 14.43
N VAL A 84 13.72 3.53 13.44
CA VAL A 84 12.88 4.64 12.99
C VAL A 84 11.61 4.12 12.32
N GLY A 85 11.72 3.11 11.47
CA GLY A 85 10.58 2.51 10.78
C GLY A 85 9.54 1.95 11.75
N VAL A 86 9.97 1.27 12.82
CA VAL A 86 9.07 0.76 13.88
C VAL A 86 8.38 1.91 14.60
N VAL A 87 9.11 2.95 15.02
CA VAL A 87 8.53 4.11 15.72
C VAL A 87 7.48 4.80 14.84
N VAL A 88 7.81 5.08 13.58
CA VAL A 88 6.87 5.74 12.65
C VAL A 88 5.66 4.86 12.36
N THR A 89 5.87 3.56 12.13
CA THR A 89 4.76 2.62 11.91
C THR A 89 3.84 2.55 13.12
N LEU A 90 4.41 2.53 14.33
CA LEU A 90 3.64 2.48 15.57
C LEU A 90 2.84 3.76 15.80
N ILE A 91 3.42 4.94 15.53
CA ILE A 91 2.70 6.21 15.55
C ILE A 91 1.52 6.18 14.57
N GLY A 92 1.74 5.72 13.33
CA GLY A 92 0.67 5.60 12.35
C GLY A 92 -0.42 4.60 12.80
N SER A 93 -0.05 3.46 13.38
CA SER A 93 -1.02 2.50 13.92
C SER A 93 -1.84 3.08 15.09
N MET A 94 -1.21 3.87 15.96
CA MET A 94 -1.91 4.58 17.03
C MET A 94 -2.87 5.63 16.47
N SER A 95 -2.47 6.39 15.45
CA SER A 95 -3.34 7.35 14.78
C SER A 95 -4.55 6.67 14.13
N LEU A 96 -4.36 5.50 13.51
CA LEU A 96 -5.48 4.71 12.97
C LEU A 96 -6.45 4.32 14.08
N TYR A 97 -5.93 3.79 15.18
CA TYR A 97 -6.73 3.36 16.32
C TYR A 97 -7.54 4.52 16.93
N VAL A 98 -6.92 5.69 17.06
CA VAL A 98 -7.60 6.93 17.51
C VAL A 98 -8.69 7.34 16.53
N GLY A 99 -8.43 7.27 15.22
CA GLY A 99 -9.42 7.56 14.17
C GLY A 99 -10.64 6.66 14.25
N GLN A 100 -10.42 5.35 14.43
CA GLN A 100 -11.48 4.35 14.57
C GLN A 100 -12.34 4.57 15.82
N ILE A 101 -11.73 4.86 16.98
CA ILE A 101 -12.47 5.14 18.22
C ILE A 101 -13.26 6.45 18.10
N SER A 102 -12.68 7.46 17.45
CA SER A 102 -13.31 8.76 17.28
C SER A 102 -14.36 8.76 16.17
N ASN A 103 -14.43 7.70 15.35
CA ASN A 103 -15.25 7.58 14.16
C ASN A 103 -14.99 8.73 13.15
N VAL A 104 -13.72 9.14 13.03
CA VAL A 104 -13.29 10.24 12.14
C VAL A 104 -12.45 9.67 11.01
N ILE A 105 -13.07 9.47 9.86
CA ILE A 105 -12.41 8.87 8.69
C ILE A 105 -11.20 9.67 8.19
N VAL A 106 -11.19 10.99 8.34
CA VAL A 106 -10.04 11.84 7.96
C VAL A 106 -8.80 11.47 8.79
N VAL A 107 -8.97 11.16 10.08
CA VAL A 107 -7.87 10.72 10.96
C VAL A 107 -7.39 9.32 10.57
N GLU A 108 -8.31 8.42 10.22
CA GLU A 108 -7.95 7.09 9.70
C GLU A 108 -7.17 7.19 8.39
N LEU A 109 -7.58 8.05 7.47
CA LEU A 109 -6.85 8.31 6.23
C LEU A 109 -5.48 8.96 6.52
N PHE A 110 -5.39 9.81 7.55
CA PHE A 110 -4.14 10.46 7.95
C PHE A 110 -3.14 9.46 8.53
N SER A 111 -3.64 8.39 9.13
CA SER A 111 -2.77 7.29 9.55
C SER A 111 -2.04 6.63 8.37
N LEU A 112 -2.64 6.55 7.18
CA LEU A 112 -2.01 5.95 5.99
C LEU A 112 -0.77 6.73 5.56
N THR A 113 -0.83 8.06 5.59
CA THR A 113 0.28 8.92 5.20
C THR A 113 1.45 8.83 6.18
N ILE A 114 1.23 8.31 7.39
CA ILE A 114 2.28 8.03 8.39
C ILE A 114 2.78 6.58 8.27
N ILE A 115 1.87 5.58 8.18
CA ILE A 115 2.26 4.16 8.13
C ILE A 115 3.06 3.85 6.87
N ILE A 116 2.69 4.39 5.70
CA ILE A 116 3.37 4.05 4.44
C ILE A 116 4.86 4.45 4.49
N PRO A 117 5.25 5.69 4.88
CA PRO A 117 6.64 6.03 5.16
C PRO A 117 7.32 5.12 6.18
N GLY A 118 6.62 4.75 7.27
CA GLY A 118 7.13 3.85 8.30
C GLY A 118 7.50 2.47 7.74
N LEU A 119 6.62 1.89 6.93
CA LEU A 119 6.86 0.63 6.23
C LEU A 119 7.99 0.75 5.20
N ILE A 120 8.05 1.84 4.44
CA ILE A 120 9.14 2.08 3.49
C ILE A 120 10.49 2.14 4.21
N LEU A 121 10.56 2.83 5.35
CA LEU A 121 11.77 2.89 6.17
C LEU A 121 12.15 1.53 6.76
N LEU A 122 11.16 0.78 7.24
CA LEU A 122 11.37 -0.54 7.85
C LEU A 122 11.89 -1.56 6.84
N ILE A 123 11.49 -1.45 5.57
CA ILE A 123 11.79 -2.42 4.51
C ILE A 123 12.97 -2.01 3.65
N PHE A 124 12.98 -0.75 3.20
CA PHE A 124 13.88 -0.26 2.16
C PHE A 124 14.85 0.83 2.67
N GLY A 125 14.44 1.57 3.70
CA GLY A 125 15.24 2.62 4.31
C GLY A 125 15.08 4.02 3.71
N TRP A 126 15.92 4.95 4.18
CA TRP A 126 15.84 6.38 3.84
C TRP A 126 16.03 6.68 2.36
N LYS A 127 16.91 5.94 1.67
CA LYS A 127 17.19 6.14 0.24
C LYS A 127 15.93 5.92 -0.60
N MET A 128 15.17 4.87 -0.28
CA MET A 128 13.89 4.57 -0.94
C MET A 128 12.82 5.59 -0.56
N LEU A 129 12.73 5.98 0.71
CA LEU A 129 11.77 7.00 1.14
C LEU A 129 11.94 8.31 0.38
N LYS A 130 13.19 8.76 0.19
CA LYS A 130 13.50 9.97 -0.61
C LYS A 130 13.10 9.80 -2.07
N ALA A 131 13.30 8.61 -2.65
CA ALA A 131 12.88 8.33 -4.02
C ALA A 131 11.36 8.31 -4.20
N LEU A 132 10.61 8.01 -3.13
CA LEU A 132 9.15 7.92 -3.09
C LEU A 132 8.48 9.17 -2.48
N TRP A 133 9.23 10.22 -2.17
CA TRP A 133 8.68 11.40 -1.49
C TRP A 133 7.54 12.07 -2.29
N LEU A 134 7.64 12.05 -3.62
CA LEU A 134 6.66 12.65 -4.52
C LEU A 134 5.33 11.87 -4.50
N PRO A 135 5.30 10.53 -4.72
CA PRO A 135 4.09 9.73 -4.52
C PRO A 135 3.45 9.88 -3.13
N LEU A 136 4.27 10.01 -2.09
CA LEU A 136 3.81 10.16 -0.71
C LEU A 136 3.11 11.49 -0.47
N ILE A 137 3.68 12.58 -0.98
CA ILE A 137 3.04 13.89 -0.93
C ILE A 137 1.76 13.90 -1.73
N TYR A 138 1.77 13.27 -2.90
CA TYR A 138 0.57 13.18 -3.73
C TYR A 138 -0.56 12.43 -3.00
N LEU A 139 -0.23 11.41 -2.21
CA LEU A 139 -1.19 10.69 -1.39
C LEU A 139 -1.84 11.55 -0.29
N ILE A 140 -1.14 12.58 0.21
CA ILE A 140 -1.73 13.55 1.15
C ILE A 140 -2.82 14.37 0.45
N PHE A 141 -2.74 14.63 -0.85
CA PHE A 141 -3.81 15.36 -1.55
C PHE A 141 -5.10 14.55 -1.72
N MET A 142 -5.11 13.28 -1.35
CA MET A 142 -6.28 12.40 -1.40
C MET A 142 -7.34 12.73 -0.35
N PHE A 143 -7.01 13.49 0.70
CA PHE A 143 -7.95 13.82 1.76
C PHE A 143 -9.17 14.55 1.19
N PRO A 144 -10.39 14.03 1.38
CA PRO A 144 -11.58 14.81 1.13
C PRO A 144 -11.58 15.98 2.13
N LEU A 145 -11.39 17.20 1.63
CA LEU A 145 -11.62 18.44 2.38
C LEU A 145 -13.10 18.75 2.42
#